data_AF-A0A7J8D168-F1
#
_entry.id   AF-A0A7J8D168-F1
#
_cell.length_a   1.000
_cell.length_b   1.000
_cell.length_c   1.000
_cell.angle_alpha   90.00
_cell.angle_beta   90.00
_cell.angle_gamma   90.00
#
_symmetry.space_group_name_H-M   'P 1'
#
loop_
_entity.id
_entity.type
_entity.pdbx_description
1 polymer ?
#
loop_
_entity_poly.entity_id
_entity_poly.type
_entity_poly.pdbx_seq_one_letter_code
_entity_poly.pdbx_strand_id
1 'polypeptide(L)'
;MVSDADLQSLDAKIVTLTAKVQSLQQSCRHMEAELKELSSALTTPEMQKEIQELKKECAGYTERLKNIKAATNHVTPEEKEQVYRERQKYCKEWRKRKRMATELCDAILEGYPKSKKQFFEEVGIETDEDYNVKLPDP
;
A
#
# COMPACT_ATOMS: atom_id res chain seq x y z
N MET A 1 -81.52 9.51 -32.32
CA MET A 1 -81.17 8.24 -31.63
C MET A 1 -79.96 7.67 -32.33
N VAL A 2 -78.89 7.38 -31.60
CA VAL A 2 -77.72 6.68 -32.17
C VAL A 2 -78.18 5.28 -32.60
N SER A 3 -77.81 4.83 -33.79
CA SER A 3 -78.20 3.52 -34.26
C SER A 3 -77.37 2.44 -33.56
N ASP A 4 -77.95 1.26 -33.37
CA ASP A 4 -77.26 0.12 -32.73
C ASP A 4 -75.97 -0.27 -33.50
N ALA A 5 -75.97 -0.05 -34.81
CA ALA A 5 -74.80 -0.24 -35.68
C ALA A 5 -73.67 0.76 -35.40
N ASP A 6 -73.98 2.01 -35.05
CA ASP A 6 -72.98 3.01 -34.69
C ASP A 6 -72.31 2.68 -33.35
N LEU A 7 -73.08 2.17 -32.39
CA LEU A 7 -72.55 1.68 -31.10
C LEU A 7 -71.62 0.48 -31.30
N GLN A 8 -72.03 -0.51 -32.09
CA GLN A 8 -71.17 -1.67 -32.42
C GLN A 8 -69.88 -1.27 -33.15
N SER A 9 -69.96 -0.29 -34.05
CA SER A 9 -68.78 0.26 -34.75
C SER A 9 -67.82 0.97 -33.79
N LEU A 10 -68.35 1.73 -32.83
CA LEU A 10 -67.54 2.36 -31.79
C LEU A 10 -66.91 1.33 -30.84
N ASP A 11 -67.65 0.29 -30.44
CA ASP A 11 -67.12 -0.81 -29.63
C ASP A 11 -65.99 -1.55 -30.34
N ALA A 12 -66.15 -1.86 -31.64
CA ALA A 12 -65.09 -2.47 -32.45
C ALA A 12 -63.84 -1.58 -32.53
N LYS A 13 -64.01 -0.25 -32.63
CA LYS A 13 -62.89 0.70 -32.58
C LYS A 13 -62.24 0.73 -31.20
N ILE A 14 -63.01 0.71 -30.12
CA ILE A 14 -62.48 0.66 -28.74
C ILE A 14 -61.63 -0.60 -28.56
N VAL A 15 -62.13 -1.76 -28.99
CA VAL A 15 -61.38 -3.03 -28.92
C VAL A 15 -60.08 -2.93 -29.72
N THR A 16 -60.15 -2.43 -30.95
CA THR A 16 -58.97 -2.30 -31.84
C THR A 16 -57.93 -1.35 -31.25
N LEU A 17 -58.35 -0.19 -30.76
CA LEU A 17 -57.47 0.81 -30.15
C LEU A 17 -56.87 0.30 -28.84
N THR A 18 -57.65 -0.41 -28.02
CA THR A 18 -57.17 -1.00 -26.77
C THR A 18 -56.10 -2.05 -27.04
N ALA A 19 -56.30 -2.94 -28.02
CA ALA A 19 -55.30 -3.91 -28.45
C ALA A 19 -54.01 -3.25 -28.95
N LYS A 20 -54.15 -2.16 -29.72
CA LYS A 20 -52.99 -1.38 -30.21
C LYS A 20 -52.22 -0.71 -29.07
N VAL A 21 -52.92 -0.14 -28.09
CA VAL A 21 -52.31 0.47 -26.90
C VAL A 21 -51.55 -0.58 -26.08
N GLN A 22 -52.15 -1.76 -25.86
CA GLN A 22 -51.50 -2.85 -25.14
C GLN A 22 -50.22 -3.32 -25.85
N SER A 23 -50.27 -3.50 -27.18
CA SER A 23 -49.11 -3.88 -27.98
C SER A 23 -47.99 -2.84 -27.91
N LEU A 24 -48.33 -1.55 -28.06
CA LEU A 24 -47.34 -0.47 -27.97
C LEU A 24 -46.74 -0.36 -26.56
N GLN A 25 -47.54 -0.50 -25.50
CA GLN A 25 -47.03 -0.51 -24.12
C GLN A 25 -46.06 -1.66 -23.87
N GLN A 26 -46.35 -2.85 -24.38
CA GLN A 26 -45.47 -4.00 -24.25
C GLN A 26 -44.14 -3.78 -25.01
N SER A 27 -44.22 -3.20 -26.20
CA SER A 27 -43.05 -2.85 -27.01
C SER A 27 -42.18 -1.78 -26.33
N CYS A 28 -42.78 -0.74 -25.75
CA CYS A 28 -42.05 0.27 -24.99
C CYS A 28 -41.32 -0.34 -23.79
N ARG A 29 -41.99 -1.18 -22.98
CA ARG A 29 -41.35 -1.84 -21.83
C ARG A 29 -40.17 -2.71 -22.24
N HIS A 30 -40.27 -3.39 -23.38
CA HIS A 30 -39.18 -4.20 -23.91
C HIS A 30 -37.98 -3.32 -24.32
N MET A 31 -38.22 -2.25 -25.07
CA MET A 31 -37.16 -1.31 -25.46
C MET A 31 -36.52 -0.60 -24.26
N GLU A 32 -37.29 -0.25 -23.24
CA GLU A 32 -36.77 0.32 -21.99
C GLU A 32 -35.86 -0.65 -21.24
N ALA A 33 -36.21 -1.94 -21.24
CA ALA A 33 -35.38 -2.98 -20.62
C ALA A 33 -34.05 -3.15 -21.38
N GLU A 34 -34.08 -3.21 -22.72
CA GLU A 34 -32.88 -3.30 -23.55
C GLU A 34 -31.99 -2.05 -23.39
N LEU A 35 -32.59 -0.86 -23.38
CA LEU A 35 -31.85 0.39 -23.19
C LEU A 35 -31.16 0.40 -21.82
N LYS A 36 -31.85 -0.01 -20.76
CA LYS A 36 -31.29 -0.10 -19.40
C LYS A 36 -30.13 -1.09 -19.34
N GLU A 37 -30.27 -2.25 -19.98
CA GLU A 37 -29.20 -3.25 -20.06
C GLU A 37 -27.97 -2.67 -20.78
N LEU A 38 -28.17 -2.06 -21.95
CA LEU A 38 -27.09 -1.45 -22.73
C LEU A 38 -26.39 -0.29 -22.00
N SER A 39 -27.17 0.56 -21.31
CA SER A 39 -26.65 1.71 -20.57
C SER A 39 -26.05 1.34 -19.20
N SER A 40 -26.26 0.12 -18.73
CA SER A 40 -25.67 -0.36 -17.47
C SER A 40 -24.18 -0.72 -17.58
N ALA A 41 -23.69 -0.83 -18.81
CA ALA A 41 -22.27 -1.04 -19.11
C ALA A 41 -21.63 0.24 -19.65
N LEU A 42 -20.31 0.33 -19.52
CA LEU A 42 -19.53 1.36 -20.20
C LEU A 42 -19.76 1.25 -21.71
N THR A 43 -19.96 2.40 -22.34
CA THR A 43 -20.02 2.45 -23.80
C THR A 43 -18.65 2.08 -24.39
N THR A 44 -18.63 1.56 -25.61
CA THR A 44 -17.39 1.25 -26.32
C THR A 44 -16.33 2.38 -26.29
N PRO A 45 -16.68 3.67 -26.52
CA PRO A 45 -15.69 4.74 -26.43
C PRO A 45 -15.15 4.96 -25.00
N GLU A 46 -15.98 4.80 -23.97
CA GLU A 46 -15.53 4.89 -22.58
C GLU A 46 -14.59 3.74 -22.23
N MET A 47 -14.92 2.50 -22.64
CA MET A 47 -14.03 1.34 -22.50
C MET A 47 -12.69 1.56 -23.22
N GLN A 48 -12.71 2.12 -24.43
CA GLN A 48 -11.48 2.41 -25.18
C GLN A 48 -10.59 3.42 -24.45
N LYS A 49 -11.18 4.46 -23.87
CA LYS A 49 -10.47 5.45 -23.06
C LYS A 49 -9.83 4.80 -21.84
N GLU A 50 -10.58 3.97 -21.11
CA GLU A 50 -10.09 3.30 -19.90
C GLU A 50 -8.97 2.29 -20.21
N ILE A 51 -9.08 1.55 -21.31
CA ILE A 51 -8.00 0.69 -21.81
C ILE A 51 -6.74 1.50 -22.12
N GLN A 52 -6.86 2.69 -22.73
CA GLN A 52 -5.71 3.54 -23.02
C GLN A 52 -5.04 4.06 -21.74
N GLU A 53 -5.85 4.49 -20.76
CA GLU A 53 -5.36 4.97 -19.45
C GLU A 53 -4.63 3.85 -18.70
N LEU A 54 -5.25 2.67 -18.58
CA LEU A 54 -4.64 1.51 -17.94
C LEU A 54 -3.33 1.09 -18.63
N LYS A 55 -3.28 1.08 -19.96
CA LYS A 55 -2.04 0.77 -20.70
C LYS A 55 -0.93 1.77 -20.39
N LYS A 56 -1.26 3.06 -20.29
CA LYS A 56 -0.30 4.11 -19.93
C LYS A 56 0.23 3.91 -18.51
N GLU A 57 -0.65 3.60 -17.57
CA GLU A 57 -0.25 3.30 -16.19
C GLU A 57 0.65 2.06 -16.11
N CYS A 58 0.27 0.97 -16.77
CA CYS A 58 1.08 -0.25 -16.82
C CYS A 58 2.48 0.02 -17.38
N ALA A 59 2.58 0.84 -18.45
CA ALA A 59 3.87 1.24 -19.00
C ALA A 59 4.71 2.03 -17.98
N GLY A 60 4.10 3.00 -17.29
CA GLY A 60 4.76 3.78 -16.24
C GLY A 60 5.23 2.93 -15.05
N TYR A 61 4.40 2.00 -14.58
CA TYR A 61 4.79 1.08 -13.51
C TYR A 61 5.93 0.15 -13.95
N THR A 62 5.91 -0.32 -15.20
CA THR A 62 6.96 -1.18 -15.75
C THR A 62 8.29 -0.43 -15.82
N GLU A 63 8.29 0.83 -16.25
CA GLU A 63 9.49 1.67 -16.29
C GLU A 63 10.02 1.94 -14.87
N ARG A 64 9.15 2.31 -13.93
CA ARG A 64 9.53 2.51 -12.53
C ARG A 64 10.14 1.24 -11.93
N LEU A 65 9.55 0.08 -12.20
CA LEU A 65 10.05 -1.21 -11.74
C LEU A 65 11.42 -1.53 -12.36
N LYS A 66 11.61 -1.24 -13.66
CA LYS A 66 12.91 -1.37 -14.33
C LYS A 66 13.97 -0.49 -13.67
N ASN A 67 13.65 0.76 -13.36
CA ASN A 67 14.57 1.69 -12.72
C ASN A 67 14.94 1.24 -11.30
N ILE A 68 13.97 0.76 -10.52
CA ILE A 68 14.23 0.19 -9.19
C ILE A 68 15.14 -1.02 -9.33
N LYS A 69 14.86 -1.96 -10.24
CA LYS A 69 15.71 -3.15 -10.45
C LYS A 69 17.11 -2.80 -10.96
N ALA A 70 17.27 -1.77 -11.78
CA ALA A 70 18.56 -1.33 -12.28
C ALA A 70 19.38 -0.54 -11.25
N ALA A 71 18.75 0.02 -10.22
CA ALA A 71 19.46 0.70 -9.15
C ALA A 71 20.39 -0.30 -8.44
N THR A 72 21.67 0.03 -8.34
CA THR A 72 22.72 -0.87 -7.84
C THR A 72 22.70 -1.07 -6.32
N ASN A 73 21.86 -0.33 -5.58
CA ASN A 73 21.73 -0.40 -4.12
C ASN A 73 20.64 -1.40 -3.68
N HIS A 74 20.69 -2.63 -4.17
CA HIS A 74 19.84 -3.69 -3.63
C HIS A 74 20.51 -4.29 -2.41
N VAL A 75 20.02 -3.96 -1.22
CA VAL A 75 20.29 -4.75 -0.03
C VAL A 75 19.29 -5.90 -0.04
N THR A 76 19.78 -7.12 -0.26
CA THR A 76 18.93 -8.31 -0.17
C THR A 76 18.36 -8.46 1.24
N PRO A 77 17.17 -9.07 1.41
CA PRO A 77 16.65 -9.40 2.74
C PRO A 77 17.66 -10.16 3.60
N GLU A 78 18.45 -11.04 2.97
CA GLU A 78 19.51 -11.83 3.61
C GLU A 78 20.67 -10.96 4.10
N GLU A 79 21.18 -10.05 3.27
CA GLU A 79 22.22 -9.10 3.66
C GLU A 79 21.73 -8.16 4.78
N LYS A 80 20.49 -7.69 4.67
CA LYS A 80 19.86 -6.85 5.71
C LYS A 80 19.85 -7.61 7.03
N GLU A 81 19.35 -8.85 7.04
CA GLU A 81 19.27 -9.70 8.22
C GLU A 81 20.66 -9.99 8.81
N GLN A 82 21.65 -10.25 7.97
CA GLN A 82 23.04 -10.43 8.41
C GLN A 82 23.56 -9.17 9.13
N VAL A 83 23.36 -7.99 8.57
CA VAL A 83 23.76 -6.72 9.20
C VAL A 83 23.08 -6.52 10.56
N TYR A 84 21.78 -6.86 10.69
CA TYR A 84 21.09 -6.80 11.99
C TYR A 84 21.69 -7.77 13.01
N ARG A 85 21.99 -9.01 12.60
CA ARG A 85 22.62 -10.00 13.49
C ARG A 85 24.01 -9.57 13.93
N GLU A 86 24.82 -9.05 13.01
CA GLU A 86 26.15 -8.53 13.31
C GLU A 86 26.09 -7.34 14.25
N ARG A 87 25.19 -6.37 13.99
CA ARG A 87 24.93 -5.24 14.90
C ARG A 87 24.59 -5.74 16.30
N GLN A 88 23.64 -6.67 16.43
CA GLN A 88 23.26 -7.22 17.73
C GLN A 88 24.43 -7.92 18.44
N LYS A 89 25.21 -8.73 17.71
CA LYS A 89 26.40 -9.41 18.23
C LYS A 89 27.42 -8.40 18.75
N TYR A 90 27.77 -7.38 17.96
CA TYR A 90 28.77 -6.39 18.35
C TYR A 90 28.30 -5.49 19.49
N CYS A 91 27.03 -5.08 19.52
CA CYS A 91 26.47 -4.35 20.66
C CYS A 91 26.49 -5.18 21.96
N LYS A 92 26.22 -6.48 21.88
CA LYS A 92 26.30 -7.39 23.03
C LYS A 92 27.74 -7.52 23.54
N GLU A 93 28.68 -7.73 22.63
CA GLU A 93 30.10 -7.84 22.98
C GLU A 93 30.66 -6.53 23.56
N TRP A 94 30.27 -5.39 23.01
CA TRP A 94 30.65 -4.07 23.56
C TRP A 94 30.15 -3.91 24.99
N ARG A 95 28.86 -4.16 25.28
CA ARG A 95 28.32 -4.09 26.65
C ARG A 95 29.05 -5.03 27.61
N LYS A 96 29.34 -6.26 27.18
CA LYS A 96 30.04 -7.26 27.98
C LYS A 96 31.47 -6.80 28.31
N ARG A 97 32.23 -6.37 27.30
CA ARG A 97 33.62 -5.93 27.47
C ARG A 97 33.72 -4.66 28.30
N LYS A 98 32.86 -3.67 28.06
CA LYS A 98 32.78 -2.45 28.87
C LYS A 98 32.55 -2.79 30.34
N ARG A 99 31.58 -3.68 30.63
CA ARG A 99 31.31 -4.12 32.01
C ARG A 99 32.54 -4.75 32.67
N MET A 100 33.17 -5.74 32.02
CA MET A 100 34.35 -6.42 32.58
C MET A 100 35.52 -5.46 32.80
N ALA A 101 35.77 -4.54 31.86
CA ALA A 101 36.83 -3.54 32.00
C ALA A 101 36.53 -2.57 33.16
N THR A 102 35.29 -2.12 33.30
CA THR A 102 34.86 -1.27 34.42
C THR A 102 35.01 -1.99 35.76
N GLU A 103 34.56 -3.24 35.88
CA GLU A 103 34.71 -4.06 37.09
C GLU A 103 36.19 -4.20 37.49
N LEU A 104 37.07 -4.46 36.52
CA LEU A 104 38.51 -4.55 36.76
C LEU A 104 39.11 -3.20 37.20
N CYS A 105 38.71 -2.10 36.55
CA CYS A 105 39.13 -0.77 36.94
C CYS A 105 38.70 -0.43 38.37
N ASP A 106 37.45 -0.73 38.71
CA ASP A 106 36.90 -0.42 40.03
C ASP A 106 37.60 -1.26 41.12
N ALA A 107 37.90 -2.53 40.88
CA ALA A 107 38.69 -3.37 41.80
C ALA A 107 40.12 -2.85 42.03
N ILE A 108 40.77 -2.29 41.00
CA ILE A 108 42.09 -1.66 41.16
C ILE A 108 41.97 -0.37 41.97
N LEU A 109 40.92 0.42 41.71
CA LEU A 109 40.69 1.71 42.37
C LEU A 109 40.40 1.58 43.87
N GLU A 110 39.91 0.44 44.34
CA GLU A 110 39.73 0.16 45.78
C GLU A 110 41.03 0.30 46.58
N GLY A 111 42.18 0.00 45.96
CA GLY A 111 43.51 0.15 46.57
C GLY A 111 44.31 1.34 46.06
N TYR A 112 43.74 2.18 45.19
CA TYR A 112 44.49 3.22 44.49
C TYR A 112 44.49 4.54 45.26
N PRO A 113 45.67 5.16 45.54
CA PRO A 113 45.76 6.35 46.38
C PRO A 113 45.32 7.65 45.67
N LYS A 114 45.01 7.62 44.38
CA LYS A 114 44.65 8.78 43.55
C LYS A 114 43.26 8.62 42.92
N SER A 115 42.78 9.67 42.25
CA SER A 115 41.46 9.67 41.62
C SER A 115 41.38 8.75 40.38
N LYS A 116 40.16 8.29 40.06
CA LYS A 116 39.85 7.50 38.85
C LYS A 116 40.34 8.16 37.55
N LYS A 117 40.22 9.48 37.45
CA LYS A 117 40.66 10.24 36.27
C LYS A 117 42.17 10.17 36.08
N GLN A 118 42.94 10.36 37.16
CA GLN A 118 44.40 10.25 37.13
C GLN A 118 44.85 8.83 36.82
N PHE A 119 44.17 7.82 37.38
CA PHE A 119 44.43 6.43 37.03
C PHE A 119 44.23 6.15 35.53
N PHE A 120 43.11 6.61 34.97
CA PHE A 120 42.80 6.40 33.55
C PHE A 120 43.79 7.13 32.65
N GLU A 121 44.20 8.35 32.99
CA GLU A 121 45.23 9.10 32.26
C GLU A 121 46.61 8.43 32.33
N GLU A 122 47.02 7.92 33.50
CA GLU A 122 48.31 7.24 33.70
C GLU A 122 48.38 5.88 32.97
N VAL A 123 47.27 5.15 32.89
CA VAL A 123 47.18 3.84 32.20
C VAL A 123 46.86 4.01 30.70
N GLY A 124 46.40 5.18 30.27
CA GLY A 124 45.98 5.45 28.89
C GLY A 124 44.63 4.83 28.54
N ILE A 125 43.69 4.81 29.49
CA ILE A 125 42.30 4.36 29.28
C ILE A 125 41.47 5.55 28.81
N GLU A 126 40.86 5.42 27.64
CA GLU A 126 39.90 6.38 27.10
C GLU A 126 38.50 5.76 27.13
N THR A 127 37.48 6.55 27.50
CA THR A 127 36.10 6.05 27.64
C THR A 127 35.21 6.47 26.47
N ASP A 128 34.13 5.71 26.24
CA ASP A 128 33.13 6.08 25.23
C ASP A 128 32.57 7.49 25.50
N GLU A 129 32.40 7.83 26.78
CA GLU A 129 31.93 9.12 27.26
C GLU A 129 32.87 10.27 26.88
N ASP A 130 34.20 10.05 26.90
CA ASP A 130 35.21 11.06 26.48
C ASP A 130 35.08 11.42 25.00
N TYR A 131 34.58 10.49 24.17
CA TYR A 131 34.39 10.66 22.73
C TYR A 131 32.93 10.86 22.30
N ASN A 132 32.00 11.08 23.24
CA ASN A 132 30.57 11.20 22.98
C ASN A 132 29.96 9.99 22.22
N VAL A 133 30.54 8.82 22.40
CA VAL A 133 30.09 7.58 21.79
C VAL A 133 29.02 6.96 22.70
N LYS A 134 27.87 6.62 22.11
CA LYS A 134 26.77 5.94 22.81
C LYS A 134 26.46 4.62 22.14
N LEU A 135 26.19 3.61 22.97
CA LEU A 135 25.67 2.34 22.50
C LEU A 135 24.33 2.57 21.78
N PRO A 136 24.14 2.03 20.57
CA PRO A 136 22.87 2.10 19.87
C PRO A 136 21.75 1.47 20.70
N ASP A 137 20.56 2.08 20.65
CA ASP A 137 19.34 1.52 21.26
C ASP A 137 19.02 0.14 20.64
N PRO A 138 18.45 -0.80 21.44
CA PRO A 138 18.09 -2.14 20.97
C PRO A 138 17.31 -2.14 19.65
#